data_AF-A0A367M938-F1
#
_entry.id   AF-A0A367M938-F1
#
_cell.length_a   1.000
_cell.length_b   1.000
_cell.length_c   1.000
_cell.angle_alpha   90.00
_cell.angle_beta   90.00
_cell.angle_gamma   90.00
#
_symmetry.space_group_name_H-M   'P 1'
#
loop_
_entity.id
_entity.type
_entity.pdbx_description
1 polymer ?
#
loop_
_entity_poly.entity_id
_entity_poly.type
_entity_poly.pdbx_seq_one_letter_code
_entity_poly.pdbx_strand_id
1 'polypeptide(L)'
;MPKRLLPWMALCACSPLLAAPTVPEARLQQLAADPYWIALGHYERGKLGGWRSYVDDERFFLADNGESHPDAELAATLKALYASPSLGDKHAQCVYPARTRWLRQQLQLDDLPQPQCGEYDNWYRDINPHSAVLVFPAAYLNSPSSMFGHTLLRIDQADVTSNNTALLSYALNFGAYIEGMDNSILYAWKGLMGGYPGLFALVPYREKLAEYSRLENRDLWEYKLNLTPEETGRMVEHVWELKQVRFDYYFFDENCSFRLLELMEIARPGIELTEQFPLTAIPTDTVRAVKNAGLIERIDYRPSREKELLARAEPLDHAERDWAKRLADDDSLLDAPAYQAMPIP
;
A
#
# COMPACT_ATOMS: atom_id res chain seq x y z
N MET A 1 -23.61 -56.51 48.70
CA MET A 1 -24.68 -56.34 47.71
C MET A 1 -24.59 -54.93 47.11
N PRO A 2 -24.81 -54.75 45.80
CA PRO A 2 -23.83 -54.16 44.89
C PRO A 2 -23.92 -52.64 44.69
N LYS A 3 -22.76 -52.05 44.38
CA LYS A 3 -22.56 -50.67 43.91
C LYS A 3 -23.20 -50.50 42.52
N ARG A 4 -24.10 -49.52 42.36
CA ARG A 4 -24.59 -49.06 41.05
C ARG A 4 -23.54 -48.16 40.43
N LEU A 5 -22.91 -48.62 39.36
CA LEU A 5 -22.12 -47.80 38.44
C LEU A 5 -23.05 -47.33 37.32
N LEU A 6 -23.25 -46.01 37.20
CA LEU A 6 -23.81 -45.40 35.99
C LEU A 6 -22.69 -45.30 34.94
N PRO A 7 -22.90 -45.72 33.68
CA PRO A 7 -21.95 -45.44 32.62
C PRO A 7 -22.19 -44.02 32.10
N TRP A 8 -21.17 -43.15 32.21
CA TRP A 8 -21.10 -41.92 31.44
C TRP A 8 -20.79 -42.28 29.99
N MET A 9 -21.79 -42.15 29.11
CA MET A 9 -21.57 -42.16 27.66
C MET A 9 -20.84 -40.86 27.29
N ALA A 10 -19.56 -41.00 26.93
CA ALA A 10 -18.81 -39.94 26.28
C ALA A 10 -19.35 -39.75 24.85
N LEU A 11 -20.06 -38.65 24.61
CA LEU A 11 -20.32 -38.18 23.25
C LEU A 11 -19.00 -37.66 22.67
N CYS A 12 -18.35 -38.46 21.83
CA CYS A 12 -17.31 -37.99 20.93
C CYS A 12 -17.98 -37.05 19.90
N ALA A 13 -17.81 -35.74 20.09
CA ALA A 13 -18.08 -34.77 19.04
C ALA A 13 -17.02 -34.96 17.93
N CYS A 14 -17.36 -35.73 16.89
CA CYS A 14 -16.60 -35.72 15.64
C CYS A 14 -16.84 -34.37 14.96
N SER A 15 -15.95 -33.41 15.19
CA SER A 15 -15.84 -32.25 14.31
C SER A 15 -15.51 -32.76 12.90
N PRO A 16 -16.30 -32.42 11.87
CA PRO A 16 -15.96 -32.79 10.50
C PRO A 16 -14.66 -32.09 10.11
N LEU A 17 -13.62 -32.87 9.85
CA LEU A 17 -12.44 -32.40 9.14
C LEU A 17 -12.86 -32.14 7.68
N LEU A 18 -13.02 -30.87 7.32
CA LEU A 18 -13.17 -30.46 5.93
C LEU A 18 -11.81 -30.66 5.25
N ALA A 19 -11.75 -31.58 4.29
CA ALA A 19 -10.55 -31.78 3.48
C ALA A 19 -10.62 -30.86 2.27
N ALA A 20 -9.47 -30.30 1.84
CA ALA A 20 -9.41 -29.55 0.60
C ALA A 20 -9.92 -30.41 -0.58
N PRO A 21 -10.65 -29.82 -1.54
CA PRO A 21 -11.18 -30.55 -2.67
C PRO A 21 -10.04 -31.14 -3.51
N THR A 22 -10.29 -32.29 -4.11
CA THR A 22 -9.37 -32.88 -5.08
C THR A 22 -9.48 -32.09 -6.39
N VAL A 23 -8.60 -31.11 -6.57
CA VAL A 23 -8.48 -30.35 -7.82
C VAL A 23 -7.57 -31.13 -8.77
N PRO A 24 -7.94 -31.31 -10.06
CA PRO A 24 -7.08 -31.95 -11.03
C PRO A 24 -5.74 -31.20 -11.18
N GLU A 25 -4.64 -31.94 -11.24
CA GLU A 25 -3.28 -31.38 -11.35
C GLU A 25 -3.14 -30.38 -12.50
N ALA A 26 -3.70 -30.69 -13.67
CA ALA A 26 -3.68 -29.79 -14.82
C ALA A 26 -4.37 -28.43 -14.55
N ARG A 27 -5.42 -28.42 -13.71
CA ARG A 27 -6.11 -27.19 -13.31
C ARG A 27 -5.28 -26.39 -12.32
N LEU A 28 -4.61 -27.05 -11.37
CA LEU A 28 -3.68 -26.38 -10.45
C LEU A 28 -2.52 -25.73 -11.22
N GLN A 29 -1.93 -26.44 -12.19
CA GLN A 29 -0.87 -25.90 -13.04
C GLN A 29 -1.33 -24.71 -13.88
N GLN A 30 -2.56 -24.76 -14.43
CA GLN A 30 -3.14 -23.63 -15.15
C GLN A 30 -3.28 -22.40 -14.25
N LEU A 31 -3.79 -22.59 -13.02
CA LEU A 31 -3.96 -21.50 -12.06
C LEU A 31 -2.62 -20.96 -11.55
N ALA A 32 -1.62 -21.83 -11.36
CA ALA A 32 -0.29 -21.44 -10.93
C ALA A 32 0.46 -20.59 -11.98
N ALA A 33 0.06 -20.71 -13.25
CA ALA A 33 0.58 -19.89 -14.34
C ALA A 33 -0.31 -18.67 -14.67
N ASP A 34 -1.43 -18.49 -13.96
CA ASP A 34 -2.34 -17.37 -14.18
C ASP A 34 -1.64 -16.04 -13.82
N PRO A 35 -1.65 -15.02 -14.69
CA PRO A 35 -0.96 -13.76 -14.44
C PRO A 35 -1.34 -13.10 -13.11
N TYR A 36 -2.59 -13.26 -12.65
CA TYR A 36 -3.03 -12.70 -11.38
C TYR A 36 -2.42 -13.43 -10.19
N TRP A 37 -2.26 -14.75 -10.27
CA TRP A 37 -1.55 -15.51 -9.24
C TRP A 37 -0.07 -15.15 -9.20
N ILE A 38 0.53 -15.00 -10.38
CA ILE A 38 1.91 -14.54 -10.54
C ILE A 38 2.10 -13.16 -9.88
N ALA A 39 1.17 -12.23 -10.08
CA ALA A 39 1.18 -10.92 -9.44
C ALA A 39 1.00 -10.99 -7.91
N LEU A 40 0.05 -11.80 -7.41
CA LEU A 40 -0.17 -11.98 -5.96
C LEU A 40 1.05 -12.54 -5.22
N GLY A 41 1.90 -13.31 -5.90
CA GLY A 41 3.15 -13.80 -5.33
C GLY A 41 4.37 -12.95 -5.70
N HIS A 42 4.19 -11.81 -6.38
CA HIS A 42 5.27 -10.94 -6.87
C HIS A 42 6.33 -11.68 -7.68
N TYR A 43 5.91 -12.63 -8.52
CA TYR A 43 6.82 -13.47 -9.28
C TYR A 43 7.27 -12.80 -10.60
N GLU A 44 8.57 -12.82 -10.84
CA GLU A 44 9.19 -12.50 -12.12
C GLU A 44 9.87 -13.73 -12.74
N ARG A 45 10.15 -13.67 -14.04
CA ARG A 45 10.95 -14.70 -14.72
C ARG A 45 12.42 -14.51 -14.40
N GLY A 46 13.05 -15.54 -13.85
CA GLY A 46 14.49 -15.52 -13.58
C GLY A 46 15.33 -15.42 -14.86
N LYS A 47 16.52 -14.81 -14.76
CA LYS A 47 17.46 -14.63 -15.90
C LYS A 47 17.87 -15.94 -16.59
N LEU A 48 17.83 -17.05 -15.87
CA LEU A 48 18.16 -18.40 -16.36
C LEU A 48 16.91 -19.26 -16.61
N GLY A 49 15.73 -18.65 -16.65
CA GLY A 49 14.44 -19.33 -16.64
C GLY A 49 13.92 -19.59 -15.23
N GLY A 50 12.70 -20.13 -15.13
CA GLY A 50 12.00 -20.35 -13.86
C GLY A 50 11.30 -19.10 -13.32
N TRP A 51 10.77 -19.21 -12.11
CA TRP A 51 10.12 -18.13 -11.36
C TRP A 51 10.98 -17.73 -10.17
N ARG A 52 10.94 -16.45 -9.82
CA ARG A 52 11.51 -15.91 -8.58
C ARG A 52 10.58 -14.81 -8.09
N SER A 53 10.24 -14.81 -6.82
CA SER A 53 9.52 -13.70 -6.22
C SER A 53 10.44 -12.54 -5.86
N TYR A 54 9.93 -11.32 -5.96
CA TYR A 54 10.55 -10.14 -5.35
C TYR A 54 10.43 -10.09 -3.81
N VAL A 55 9.62 -10.97 -3.22
CA VAL A 55 9.51 -11.07 -1.76
C VAL A 55 10.64 -11.95 -1.24
N ASP A 56 11.50 -11.38 -0.40
CA ASP A 56 12.66 -12.09 0.20
C ASP A 56 12.35 -12.62 1.61
N ASP A 57 11.12 -12.44 2.09
CA ASP A 57 10.67 -12.92 3.39
C ASP A 57 9.99 -14.29 3.28
N GLU A 58 10.68 -15.34 3.72
CA GLU A 58 10.16 -16.71 3.74
C GLU A 58 8.77 -16.82 4.42
N ARG A 59 8.43 -15.91 5.35
CA ARG A 59 7.15 -15.91 6.07
C ARG A 59 5.95 -15.57 5.19
N PHE A 60 6.17 -15.01 4.00
CA PHE A 60 5.12 -14.71 3.03
C PHE A 60 4.66 -15.94 2.23
N PHE A 61 5.48 -16.99 2.20
CA PHE A 61 5.18 -18.22 1.49
C PHE A 61 4.67 -19.28 2.47
N LEU A 62 3.66 -20.04 2.02
CA LEU A 62 3.14 -21.20 2.74
C LEU A 62 3.88 -22.49 2.35
N ALA A 63 4.45 -22.54 1.15
CA ALA A 63 5.34 -23.60 0.72
C ALA A 63 6.81 -23.25 1.03
N ASP A 64 7.59 -24.23 1.49
CA ASP A 64 9.01 -24.06 1.80
C ASP A 64 9.84 -23.56 0.60
N ASN A 65 9.39 -23.82 -0.63
CA ASN A 65 10.01 -23.37 -1.88
C ASN A 65 9.09 -22.40 -2.66
N GLY A 66 8.10 -21.80 -2.00
CA GLY A 66 7.06 -20.98 -2.62
C GLY A 66 7.62 -19.78 -3.39
N GLU A 67 8.74 -19.22 -2.96
CA GLU A 67 9.45 -18.09 -3.60
C GLU A 67 9.85 -18.34 -5.07
N SER A 68 10.03 -19.60 -5.48
CA SER A 68 10.44 -19.98 -6.84
C SER A 68 9.47 -20.95 -7.52
N HIS A 69 8.46 -21.40 -6.79
CA HIS A 69 7.48 -22.38 -7.23
C HIS A 69 6.05 -21.89 -6.97
N PRO A 70 5.49 -21.04 -7.87
CA PRO A 70 4.12 -20.56 -7.75
C PRO A 70 3.09 -21.70 -7.72
N ASP A 71 3.40 -22.84 -8.32
CA ASP A 71 2.60 -24.07 -8.27
C ASP A 71 2.57 -24.70 -6.87
N ALA A 72 3.74 -24.82 -6.24
CA ALA A 72 3.85 -25.31 -4.86
C ALA A 72 3.14 -24.36 -3.89
N GLU A 73 3.33 -23.05 -4.05
CA GLU A 73 2.67 -22.03 -3.22
C GLU A 73 1.15 -22.05 -3.38
N LEU A 74 0.64 -22.24 -4.59
CA LEU A 74 -0.80 -22.34 -4.84
C LEU A 74 -1.39 -23.57 -4.15
N ALA A 75 -0.73 -24.72 -4.26
CA ALA A 75 -1.16 -25.95 -3.62
C ALA A 75 -1.12 -25.84 -2.08
N ALA A 76 -0.06 -25.25 -1.52
CA ALA A 76 0.08 -25.01 -0.09
C ALA A 76 -0.99 -24.03 0.41
N THR A 77 -1.24 -22.94 -0.33
CA THR A 77 -2.31 -21.98 -0.05
C THR A 77 -3.66 -22.69 0.00
N LEU A 78 -4.02 -23.41 -1.07
CA LEU A 78 -5.30 -24.13 -1.14
C LEU A 78 -5.48 -25.09 0.03
N LYS A 79 -4.44 -25.86 0.39
CA LYS A 79 -4.48 -26.75 1.55
C LYS A 79 -4.70 -25.98 2.86
N ALA A 80 -4.02 -24.85 3.03
CA ALA A 80 -4.11 -24.04 4.24
C ALA A 80 -5.48 -23.34 4.39
N LEU A 81 -6.20 -23.07 3.30
CA LEU A 81 -7.56 -22.52 3.36
C LEU A 81 -8.58 -23.48 4.02
N TYR A 82 -8.29 -24.78 4.05
CA TYR A 82 -9.11 -25.83 4.69
C TYR A 82 -8.59 -26.25 6.07
N ALA A 83 -7.66 -25.50 6.65
CA ALA A 83 -7.19 -25.76 8.01
C ALA A 83 -8.31 -25.56 9.05
N SER A 84 -8.04 -25.95 10.29
CA SER A 84 -9.03 -25.81 11.37
C SER A 84 -9.38 -24.33 11.60
N PRO A 85 -10.67 -23.94 11.64
CA PRO A 85 -11.08 -22.56 11.92
C PRO A 85 -10.68 -22.10 13.34
N SER A 86 -10.32 -23.03 14.22
CA SER A 86 -9.79 -22.73 15.57
C SER A 86 -8.47 -21.94 15.57
N LEU A 87 -7.81 -21.81 14.40
CA LEU A 87 -6.62 -20.98 14.26
C LEU A 87 -6.90 -19.48 14.38
N GLY A 88 -8.16 -19.03 14.22
CA GLY A 88 -8.55 -17.61 14.30
C GLY A 88 -7.75 -16.76 13.31
N ASP A 89 -7.21 -15.64 13.77
CA ASP A 89 -6.42 -14.71 12.94
C ASP A 89 -5.18 -15.33 12.27
N LYS A 90 -4.70 -16.48 12.76
CA LYS A 90 -3.59 -17.22 12.13
C LYS A 90 -4.03 -18.13 10.98
N HIS A 91 -5.33 -18.25 10.75
CA HIS A 91 -5.87 -19.04 9.66
C HIS A 91 -5.48 -18.41 8.31
N ALA A 92 -5.17 -19.22 7.29
CA ALA A 92 -4.73 -18.70 5.99
C ALA A 92 -5.75 -17.78 5.32
N GLN A 93 -7.05 -18.00 5.55
CA GLN A 93 -8.11 -17.07 5.09
C GLN A 93 -8.03 -15.67 5.71
N CYS A 94 -7.48 -15.53 6.92
CA CYS A 94 -7.30 -14.24 7.61
C CYS A 94 -5.95 -13.60 7.28
N VAL A 95 -4.92 -14.41 7.04
CA VAL A 95 -3.57 -13.93 6.66
C VAL A 95 -3.52 -13.54 5.18
N TYR A 96 -4.19 -14.33 4.32
CA TYR A 96 -4.18 -14.20 2.87
C TYR A 96 -5.58 -13.97 2.26
N PRO A 97 -6.29 -12.87 2.61
CA PRO A 97 -7.63 -12.59 2.11
C PRO A 97 -7.71 -12.42 0.59
N ALA A 98 -6.71 -11.81 -0.06
CA ALA A 98 -6.69 -11.61 -1.51
C ALA A 98 -6.48 -12.93 -2.25
N ARG A 99 -5.53 -13.77 -1.80
CA ARG A 99 -5.35 -15.14 -2.33
C ARG A 99 -6.60 -15.99 -2.11
N THR A 100 -7.21 -15.88 -0.93
CA THR A 100 -8.44 -16.58 -0.57
C THR A 100 -9.60 -16.20 -1.48
N ARG A 101 -9.87 -14.90 -1.67
CA ARG A 101 -10.93 -14.41 -2.57
C ARG A 101 -10.72 -14.95 -3.99
N TRP A 102 -9.50 -14.88 -4.51
CA TRP A 102 -9.20 -15.34 -5.86
C TRP A 102 -9.38 -16.85 -6.03
N LEU A 103 -8.80 -17.66 -5.13
CA LEU A 103 -8.96 -19.13 -5.19
C LEU A 103 -10.42 -19.55 -5.02
N ARG A 104 -11.16 -18.91 -4.10
CA ARG A 104 -12.60 -19.12 -3.93
C ARG A 104 -13.35 -18.91 -5.23
N GLN A 105 -13.05 -17.83 -5.96
CA GLN A 105 -13.68 -17.54 -7.25
C GLN A 105 -13.26 -18.52 -8.35
N GLN A 106 -11.97 -18.84 -8.46
CA GLN A 106 -11.42 -19.68 -9.53
C GLN A 106 -11.82 -21.16 -9.45
N LEU A 107 -12.07 -21.63 -8.24
CA LEU A 107 -12.37 -23.03 -7.94
C LEU A 107 -13.78 -23.24 -7.37
N GLN A 108 -14.57 -22.18 -7.19
CA GLN A 108 -15.93 -22.24 -6.63
C GLN A 108 -15.95 -22.92 -5.25
N LEU A 109 -15.09 -22.45 -4.34
CA LEU A 109 -14.90 -23.05 -3.02
C LEU A 109 -16.01 -22.60 -2.05
N ASP A 110 -17.15 -23.29 -2.11
CA ASP A 110 -18.36 -22.96 -1.33
C ASP A 110 -18.38 -23.59 0.09
N ASP A 111 -17.44 -24.48 0.41
CA ASP A 111 -17.36 -25.26 1.64
C ASP A 111 -16.18 -24.87 2.54
N LEU A 112 -15.58 -23.69 2.32
CA LEU A 112 -14.48 -23.21 3.13
C LEU A 112 -14.88 -23.07 4.62
N PRO A 113 -14.00 -23.46 5.56
CA PRO A 113 -14.22 -23.24 6.98
C PRO A 113 -14.35 -21.73 7.28
N GLN A 114 -15.02 -21.39 8.38
CA GLN A 114 -15.31 -19.99 8.76
C GLN A 114 -14.48 -19.61 10.00
N PRO A 115 -13.18 -19.29 9.86
CA PRO A 115 -12.38 -18.78 10.97
C PRO A 115 -12.85 -17.38 11.38
N GLN A 116 -12.59 -17.00 12.63
CA GLN A 116 -12.78 -15.62 13.07
C GLN A 116 -11.53 -14.80 12.73
N CYS A 117 -11.66 -13.85 11.79
CA CYS A 117 -10.58 -12.98 11.33
C CYS A 117 -10.67 -11.59 11.98
N GLY A 118 -10.72 -11.53 13.32
CA GLY A 118 -10.97 -10.29 14.05
C GLY A 118 -9.97 -9.16 13.76
N GLU A 119 -8.68 -9.47 13.61
CA GLU A 119 -7.67 -8.46 13.29
C GLU A 119 -7.86 -7.87 11.90
N TYR A 120 -8.02 -8.75 10.90
CA TYR A 120 -8.24 -8.34 9.51
C TYR A 120 -9.56 -7.58 9.34
N ASP A 121 -10.66 -8.10 9.89
CA ASP A 121 -11.99 -7.48 9.78
C ASP A 121 -12.03 -6.08 10.38
N ASN A 122 -11.35 -5.88 11.52
CA ASN A 122 -11.24 -4.56 12.14
C ASN A 122 -10.38 -3.63 11.28
N TRP A 123 -9.20 -4.09 10.85
CA TRP A 123 -8.28 -3.31 10.04
C TRP A 123 -8.89 -2.87 8.70
N TYR A 124 -9.53 -3.79 7.98
CA TYR A 124 -10.14 -3.51 6.68
C TYR A 124 -11.32 -2.55 6.80
N ARG A 125 -12.13 -2.71 7.86
CA ARG A 125 -13.25 -1.80 8.17
C ARG A 125 -12.78 -0.40 8.55
N ASP A 126 -11.67 -0.27 9.27
CA ASP A 126 -11.13 1.04 9.64
C ASP A 126 -10.61 1.80 8.41
N ILE A 127 -10.00 1.09 7.46
CA ILE A 127 -9.55 1.68 6.18
C ILE A 127 -10.74 2.04 5.30
N ASN A 128 -11.75 1.16 5.24
CA ASN A 128 -12.98 1.32 4.45
C ASN A 128 -12.69 1.74 2.99
N PRO A 129 -11.94 0.91 2.22
CA PRO A 129 -11.45 1.31 0.91
C PRO A 129 -12.57 1.48 -0.10
N HIS A 130 -12.64 2.64 -0.74
CA HIS A 130 -13.66 2.95 -1.75
C HIS A 130 -13.08 3.49 -3.06
N SER A 131 -12.05 4.32 -2.99
CA SER A 131 -11.33 4.82 -4.17
C SER A 131 -9.86 5.05 -3.87
N ALA A 132 -9.03 5.14 -4.92
CA ALA A 132 -7.61 5.41 -4.80
C ALA A 132 -7.17 6.64 -5.60
N VAL A 133 -6.17 7.34 -5.08
CA VAL A 133 -5.54 8.50 -5.71
C VAL A 133 -4.03 8.29 -5.72
N LEU A 134 -3.43 8.33 -6.89
CA LEU A 134 -1.98 8.36 -7.02
C LEU A 134 -1.50 9.78 -6.75
N VAL A 135 -0.73 9.98 -5.67
CA VAL A 135 -0.19 11.29 -5.30
C VAL A 135 1.28 11.35 -5.67
N PHE A 136 1.67 12.41 -6.37
CA PHE A 136 3.03 12.70 -6.79
C PHE A 136 3.49 14.03 -6.20
N PRO A 137 4.27 14.01 -5.11
CA PRO A 137 5.02 15.17 -4.65
C PRO A 137 6.13 15.53 -5.65
N ALA A 138 6.20 16.81 -6.02
CA ALA A 138 7.21 17.30 -6.94
C ALA A 138 8.64 17.11 -6.39
N ALA A 139 9.62 17.13 -7.30
CA ALA A 139 11.03 16.99 -6.97
C ALA A 139 11.51 18.02 -5.93
N TYR A 140 12.33 17.58 -4.99
CA TYR A 140 12.96 18.44 -3.98
C TYR A 140 14.46 18.26 -3.99
N LEU A 141 15.14 19.30 -4.49
CA LEU A 141 16.57 19.27 -4.76
C LEU A 141 17.43 19.26 -3.47
N ASN A 142 16.86 19.62 -2.33
CA ASN A 142 17.59 19.69 -1.05
C ASN A 142 17.71 18.32 -0.34
N SER A 143 17.17 17.24 -0.91
CA SER A 143 17.36 15.88 -0.40
C SER A 143 17.60 14.88 -1.54
N PRO A 144 18.75 14.18 -1.58
CA PRO A 144 19.07 13.21 -2.63
C PRO A 144 18.02 12.10 -2.81
N SER A 145 17.39 11.65 -1.73
CA SER A 145 16.35 10.60 -1.77
C SER A 145 15.01 11.08 -2.34
N SER A 146 14.87 12.37 -2.61
CA SER A 146 13.65 13.04 -3.05
C SER A 146 13.83 13.90 -4.30
N MET A 147 15.05 13.91 -4.84
CA MET A 147 15.45 14.74 -5.97
C MET A 147 14.68 14.43 -7.25
N PHE A 148 14.12 13.22 -7.37
CA PHE A 148 13.32 12.78 -8.52
C PHE A 148 11.81 12.78 -8.24
N GLY A 149 11.39 13.27 -7.07
CA GLY A 149 10.05 13.06 -6.53
C GLY A 149 9.86 11.61 -6.09
N HIS A 150 8.64 11.27 -5.69
CA HIS A 150 8.22 9.91 -5.39
C HIS A 150 6.70 9.81 -5.58
N THR A 151 6.15 8.62 -5.50
CA THR A 151 4.70 8.43 -5.53
C THR A 151 4.23 7.71 -4.28
N LEU A 152 2.99 7.97 -3.89
CA LEU A 152 2.26 7.21 -2.86
C LEU A 152 0.80 7.04 -3.32
N LEU A 153 0.11 6.04 -2.78
CA LEU A 153 -1.32 5.85 -3.01
C LEU A 153 -2.08 6.38 -1.81
N ARG A 154 -3.07 7.25 -2.03
CA ARG A 154 -4.06 7.61 -1.01
C ARG A 154 -5.30 6.75 -1.22
N ILE A 155 -5.76 6.09 -0.16
CA ILE A 155 -6.98 5.29 -0.13
C ILE A 155 -8.07 6.09 0.57
N ASP A 156 -9.12 6.40 -0.18
CA ASP A 156 -10.23 7.24 0.23
C ASP A 156 -11.46 6.38 0.57
N GLN A 157 -12.18 6.82 1.60
CA GLN A 157 -13.49 6.28 1.99
C GLN A 157 -14.60 6.89 1.12
N ALA A 158 -15.79 6.27 1.11
CA ALA A 158 -16.91 6.68 0.26
C ALA A 158 -17.36 8.14 0.47
N ASP A 159 -17.23 8.68 1.69
CA ASP A 159 -17.71 10.00 2.09
C ASP A 159 -16.65 11.10 2.02
N VAL A 160 -15.45 10.81 1.50
CA VAL A 160 -14.33 11.77 1.39
C VAL A 160 -14.72 13.06 0.67
N THR A 161 -15.58 12.98 -0.34
CA THR A 161 -15.99 14.13 -1.16
C THR A 161 -17.05 15.02 -0.50
N SER A 162 -17.86 14.47 0.42
CA SER A 162 -18.95 15.22 1.07
C SER A 162 -18.50 16.11 2.23
N ASN A 163 -17.38 15.77 2.90
CA ASN A 163 -17.00 16.39 4.18
C ASN A 163 -15.59 17.00 4.21
N ASN A 164 -14.89 17.08 3.07
CA ASN A 164 -13.49 17.53 3.00
C ASN A 164 -12.57 16.68 3.93
N THR A 165 -12.91 15.40 4.08
CA THR A 165 -12.29 14.44 5.02
C THR A 165 -11.11 13.70 4.42
N ALA A 166 -10.52 14.18 3.31
CA ALA A 166 -9.30 13.59 2.72
C ALA A 166 -8.14 13.47 3.73
N LEU A 167 -8.15 14.24 4.83
CA LEU A 167 -7.20 14.12 5.94
C LEU A 167 -7.37 12.85 6.79
N LEU A 168 -8.54 12.23 6.75
CA LEU A 168 -8.87 10.96 7.42
C LEU A 168 -8.54 9.74 6.56
N SER A 169 -8.21 9.95 5.29
CA SER A 169 -7.75 8.91 4.37
C SER A 169 -6.42 8.31 4.81
N TYR A 170 -6.07 7.17 4.23
CA TYR A 170 -4.79 6.50 4.47
C TYR A 170 -3.84 6.66 3.29
N ALA A 171 -2.56 6.86 3.58
CA ALA A 171 -1.46 6.87 2.63
C ALA A 171 -0.76 5.51 2.67
N LEU A 172 -0.74 4.83 1.53
CA LEU A 172 0.08 3.66 1.28
C LEU A 172 1.40 4.11 0.63
N ASN A 173 2.50 3.80 1.31
CA ASN A 173 3.85 4.03 0.84
C ASN A 173 4.68 2.76 0.96
N PHE A 174 5.72 2.67 0.13
CA PHE A 174 6.76 1.66 0.22
C PHE A 174 8.10 2.37 0.45
N GLY A 175 8.90 1.89 1.37
CA GLY A 175 10.18 2.53 1.67
C GLY A 175 11.09 1.68 2.52
N ALA A 176 12.36 2.06 2.54
CA ALA A 176 13.38 1.43 3.37
C ALA A 176 13.04 1.56 4.86
N TYR A 177 12.99 0.43 5.56
CA TYR A 177 12.88 0.36 7.01
C TYR A 177 14.27 0.40 7.64
N ILE A 178 14.47 1.32 8.58
CA ILE A 178 15.76 1.54 9.25
C ILE A 178 15.59 1.28 10.73
N GLU A 179 16.26 0.25 11.24
CA GLU A 179 16.40 0.03 12.68
C GLU A 179 17.54 0.92 13.20
N GLY A 180 17.20 2.00 13.92
CA GLY A 180 18.16 2.82 14.65
C GLY A 180 18.75 4.01 13.89
N MET A 181 19.42 4.89 14.66
CA MET A 181 20.03 6.14 14.17
C MET A 181 21.39 5.88 13.51
N ASP A 182 21.41 5.57 12.20
CA ASP A 182 22.66 5.42 11.46
C ASP A 182 22.97 6.62 10.57
N ASN A 183 24.27 6.98 10.54
CA ASN A 183 24.82 8.21 9.97
C ASN A 183 24.54 8.41 8.46
N SER A 184 24.24 9.66 8.10
CA SER A 184 23.62 10.12 6.83
C SER A 184 24.36 9.85 5.51
N ILE A 185 25.66 9.56 5.52
CA ILE A 185 26.44 9.30 4.29
C ILE A 185 26.46 7.81 3.90
N LEU A 186 26.55 6.92 4.89
CA LEU A 186 26.37 5.47 4.69
C LEU A 186 24.93 5.15 4.26
N TYR A 187 23.96 5.95 4.73
CA TYR A 187 22.54 5.92 4.35
C TYR A 187 22.30 6.12 2.85
N ALA A 188 22.90 7.16 2.25
CA ALA A 188 22.72 7.43 0.82
C ALA A 188 23.33 6.32 -0.05
N TRP A 189 24.52 5.81 0.31
CA TRP A 189 25.18 4.74 -0.44
C TRP A 189 24.46 3.39 -0.31
N LYS A 190 24.05 3.00 0.90
CA LYS A 190 23.30 1.75 1.14
C LYS A 190 21.89 1.79 0.54
N GLY A 191 21.21 2.93 0.61
CA GLY A 191 19.90 3.12 -0.04
C GLY A 191 19.98 3.02 -1.57
N LEU A 192 21.08 3.47 -2.18
CA LEU A 192 21.33 3.34 -3.62
C LEU A 192 21.72 1.91 -4.08
N MET A 193 22.12 1.02 -3.15
CA MET A 193 22.68 -0.31 -3.46
C MET A 193 21.90 -1.52 -2.91
N GLY A 194 20.70 -1.36 -2.34
CA GLY A 194 19.94 -2.53 -1.83
C GLY A 194 20.10 -2.82 -0.34
N GLY A 195 20.67 -1.91 0.46
CA GLY A 195 21.16 -2.21 1.81
C GLY A 195 20.14 -2.18 2.96
N TYR A 196 18.85 -1.97 2.70
CA TYR A 196 17.79 -1.90 3.71
C TYR A 196 16.55 -2.67 3.25
N PRO A 197 15.82 -3.36 4.16
CA PRO A 197 14.57 -4.01 3.80
C PRO A 197 13.50 -2.97 3.46
N GLY A 198 12.84 -3.12 2.32
CA GLY A 198 11.66 -2.37 1.92
C GLY A 198 10.40 -2.94 2.56
N LEU A 199 9.50 -2.07 3.04
CA LEU A 199 8.21 -2.46 3.61
C LEU A 199 7.09 -1.58 3.06
N PHE A 200 5.91 -2.18 2.86
CA PHE A 200 4.68 -1.43 2.71
C PHE A 200 4.20 -0.91 4.06
N ALA A 201 3.80 0.35 4.09
CA ALA A 201 3.23 0.99 5.26
C ALA A 201 1.96 1.75 4.86
N LEU A 202 0.93 1.62 5.70
CA LEU A 202 -0.32 2.33 5.56
C LEU A 202 -0.46 3.27 6.77
N VAL A 203 -0.35 4.58 6.52
CA VAL A 203 -0.27 5.62 7.55
C VAL A 203 -1.36 6.68 7.35
N PRO A 204 -1.79 7.43 8.37
CA PRO A 204 -2.77 8.50 8.18
C PRO A 204 -2.27 9.56 7.18
N TYR A 205 -3.08 9.90 6.17
CA TYR A 205 -2.67 10.81 5.09
C TYR A 205 -2.36 12.22 5.59
N ARG A 206 -3.02 12.68 6.66
CA ARG A 206 -2.73 13.98 7.29
C ARG A 206 -1.27 14.13 7.71
N GLU A 207 -0.64 13.07 8.19
CA GLU A 207 0.76 13.09 8.62
C GLU A 207 1.68 13.32 7.42
N LYS A 208 1.45 12.59 6.33
CA LYS A 208 2.17 12.74 5.06
C LYS A 208 1.95 14.10 4.41
N LEU A 209 0.72 14.61 4.46
CA LEU A 209 0.41 15.93 3.95
C LEU A 209 1.14 17.04 4.73
N ALA A 210 1.24 16.91 6.06
CA ALA A 210 1.97 17.87 6.88
C ALA A 210 3.48 17.84 6.58
N GLU A 211 4.05 16.65 6.39
CA GLU A 211 5.44 16.45 5.98
C GLU A 211 5.73 17.20 4.66
N TYR A 212 5.01 16.89 3.57
CA TYR A 212 5.30 17.46 2.25
C TYR A 212 4.96 18.95 2.14
N SER A 213 3.83 19.36 2.71
CA SER A 213 3.33 20.71 2.56
C SER A 213 4.05 21.71 3.46
N ARG A 214 4.46 21.31 4.68
CA ARG A 214 5.02 22.24 5.68
C ARG A 214 6.52 22.09 5.87
N LEU A 215 7.04 20.86 5.87
CA LEU A 215 8.47 20.63 6.10
C LEU A 215 9.27 20.76 4.81
N GLU A 216 8.70 20.29 3.70
CA GLU A 216 9.42 20.22 2.43
C GLU A 216 8.97 21.29 1.40
N ASN A 217 7.89 22.03 1.67
CA ASN A 217 7.32 23.04 0.78
C ASN A 217 7.13 22.55 -0.67
N ARG A 218 6.55 21.35 -0.84
CA ARG A 218 6.35 20.75 -2.17
C ARG A 218 4.93 20.93 -2.69
N ASP A 219 4.86 21.11 -4.00
CA ASP A 219 3.63 20.94 -4.77
C ASP A 219 3.25 19.46 -4.84
N LEU A 220 1.95 19.19 -4.80
CA LEU A 220 1.40 17.84 -4.96
C LEU A 220 0.49 17.80 -6.17
N TRP A 221 0.66 16.76 -6.97
CA TRP A 221 -0.28 16.38 -8.01
C TRP A 221 -1.02 15.13 -7.56
N GLU A 222 -2.35 15.19 -7.55
CA GLU A 222 -3.24 14.12 -7.14
C GLU A 222 -3.98 13.59 -8.37
N TYR A 223 -3.66 12.37 -8.79
CA TYR A 223 -4.27 11.70 -9.92
C TYR A 223 -5.32 10.71 -9.40
N LYS A 224 -6.59 11.14 -9.39
CA LYS A 224 -7.70 10.28 -8.99
C LYS A 224 -7.83 9.13 -9.99
N LEU A 225 -7.76 7.90 -9.48
CA LEU A 225 -7.85 6.71 -10.30
C LEU A 225 -9.32 6.32 -10.53
N ASN A 226 -9.64 5.81 -11.70
CA ASN A 226 -10.96 5.30 -12.06
C ASN A 226 -11.18 3.84 -11.59
N LEU A 227 -10.56 3.45 -10.48
CA LEU A 227 -10.76 2.14 -9.87
C LEU A 227 -12.14 2.10 -9.20
N THR A 228 -12.83 0.97 -9.33
CA THR A 228 -14.07 0.72 -8.60
C THR A 228 -13.78 0.46 -7.12
N PRO A 229 -14.81 0.51 -6.24
CA PRO A 229 -14.65 0.10 -4.84
C PRO A 229 -14.17 -1.34 -4.69
N GLU A 230 -14.59 -2.25 -5.57
CA GLU A 230 -14.15 -3.65 -5.54
C GLU A 230 -12.66 -3.77 -5.92
N GLU A 231 -12.23 -3.06 -6.97
CA GLU A 231 -10.82 -3.04 -7.40
C GLU A 231 -9.92 -2.41 -6.33
N THR A 232 -10.36 -1.31 -5.72
CA THR A 232 -9.65 -0.65 -4.62
C THR A 232 -9.57 -1.58 -3.40
N GLY A 233 -10.68 -2.23 -3.07
CA GLY A 233 -10.73 -3.21 -1.98
C GLY A 233 -9.75 -4.36 -2.21
N ARG A 234 -9.80 -4.97 -3.40
CA ARG A 234 -8.89 -6.05 -3.84
C ARG A 234 -7.41 -5.71 -3.66
N MET A 235 -7.02 -4.47 -3.98
CA MET A 235 -5.66 -3.98 -3.73
C MET A 235 -5.35 -3.91 -2.23
N VAL A 236 -6.25 -3.34 -1.43
CA VAL A 236 -6.07 -3.19 0.03
C VAL A 236 -6.04 -4.53 0.74
N GLU A 237 -6.81 -5.51 0.30
CA GLU A 237 -6.71 -6.88 0.83
C GLU A 237 -5.30 -7.45 0.62
N HIS A 238 -4.67 -7.21 -0.53
CA HIS A 238 -3.31 -7.69 -0.75
C HIS A 238 -2.27 -6.90 0.05
N VAL A 239 -2.48 -5.60 0.27
CA VAL A 239 -1.65 -4.80 1.20
C VAL A 239 -1.62 -5.39 2.60
N TRP A 240 -2.72 -6.01 3.06
CA TRP A 240 -2.72 -6.75 4.33
C TRP A 240 -1.79 -7.97 4.30
N GLU A 241 -1.77 -8.72 3.21
CA GLU A 241 -0.88 -9.88 3.02
C GLU A 241 0.60 -9.49 3.04
N LEU A 242 0.90 -8.25 2.65
CA LEU A 242 2.25 -7.68 2.61
C LEU A 242 2.66 -6.99 3.92
N LYS A 243 1.80 -6.98 4.94
CA LYS A 243 2.08 -6.32 6.22
C LYS A 243 3.31 -6.95 6.88
N GLN A 244 4.36 -6.14 7.08
CA GLN A 244 5.65 -6.56 7.66
C GLN A 244 6.42 -7.62 6.84
N VAL A 245 6.04 -7.79 5.57
CA VAL A 245 6.76 -8.62 4.60
C VAL A 245 7.89 -7.79 3.99
N ARG A 246 9.11 -8.34 4.03
CA ARG A 246 10.31 -7.68 3.53
C ARG A 246 10.49 -7.94 2.04
N PHE A 247 10.90 -6.88 1.35
CA PHE A 247 11.38 -6.88 -0.02
C PHE A 247 12.80 -6.31 -0.04
N ASP A 248 13.62 -6.74 -0.99
CA ASP A 248 14.82 -6.02 -1.37
C ASP A 248 14.42 -4.60 -1.82
N TYR A 249 15.15 -3.59 -1.34
CA TYR A 249 14.89 -2.18 -1.68
C TYR A 249 16.04 -1.61 -2.47
N TYR A 250 15.85 -1.48 -3.77
CA TYR A 250 16.78 -0.79 -4.65
C TYR A 250 16.18 0.54 -5.12
N PHE A 251 16.94 1.62 -4.97
CA PHE A 251 16.43 2.98 -5.25
C PHE A 251 16.03 3.20 -6.72
N PHE A 252 16.61 2.48 -7.67
CA PHE A 252 16.41 2.75 -9.10
C PHE A 252 15.32 1.87 -9.73
N ASP A 253 15.31 0.56 -9.51
CA ASP A 253 14.37 -0.43 -10.07
C ASP A 253 13.22 -0.77 -9.09
N GLU A 254 13.52 -1.18 -7.86
CA GLU A 254 12.54 -1.70 -6.90
C GLU A 254 12.03 -0.64 -5.90
N ASN A 255 11.80 0.57 -6.40
CA ASN A 255 11.40 1.70 -5.57
C ASN A 255 9.88 1.77 -5.35
N CYS A 256 9.45 2.69 -4.49
CA CYS A 256 8.04 2.91 -4.17
C CYS A 256 7.15 3.06 -5.41
N SER A 257 7.64 3.74 -6.44
CA SER A 257 6.85 3.98 -7.65
C SER A 257 6.57 2.69 -8.41
N PHE A 258 7.55 1.78 -8.51
CA PHE A 258 7.38 0.47 -9.12
C PHE A 258 6.39 -0.40 -8.33
N ARG A 259 6.61 -0.51 -7.01
CA ARG A 259 5.77 -1.34 -6.12
C ARG A 259 4.30 -0.92 -6.11
N LEU A 260 4.00 0.37 -6.29
CA LEU A 260 2.61 0.83 -6.43
C LEU A 260 1.97 0.44 -7.76
N LEU A 261 2.75 0.27 -8.84
CA LEU A 261 2.22 -0.24 -10.12
C LEU A 261 1.80 -1.70 -9.98
N GLU A 262 2.60 -2.54 -9.31
CA GLU A 262 2.24 -3.94 -9.01
C GLU A 262 0.90 -4.02 -8.27
N LEU A 263 0.71 -3.16 -7.26
CA LEU A 263 -0.56 -3.10 -6.53
C LEU A 263 -1.75 -2.66 -7.39
N MET A 264 -1.54 -1.78 -8.37
CA MET A 264 -2.61 -1.40 -9.31
C MET A 264 -2.95 -2.54 -10.28
N GLU A 265 -1.96 -3.34 -10.71
CA GLU A 265 -2.20 -4.56 -11.51
C GLU A 265 -3.03 -5.59 -10.73
N ILE A 266 -2.79 -5.70 -9.43
CA ILE A 266 -3.62 -6.50 -8.52
C ILE A 266 -5.02 -5.89 -8.38
N ALA A 267 -5.13 -4.56 -8.31
CA ALA A 267 -6.43 -3.88 -8.22
C ALA A 267 -7.32 -4.18 -9.43
N ARG A 268 -6.76 -4.12 -10.65
CA ARG A 268 -7.47 -4.36 -11.91
C ARG A 268 -6.74 -5.41 -12.76
N PRO A 269 -7.13 -6.69 -12.66
CA PRO A 269 -6.51 -7.74 -13.45
C PRO A 269 -6.54 -7.44 -14.96
N GLY A 270 -5.42 -7.68 -15.64
CA GLY A 270 -5.29 -7.49 -17.08
C GLY A 270 -4.76 -6.12 -17.53
N ILE A 271 -4.42 -5.24 -16.60
CA ILE A 271 -3.53 -4.10 -16.90
C ILE A 271 -2.07 -4.53 -16.73
N GLU A 272 -1.20 -3.93 -17.53
CA GLU A 272 0.25 -4.15 -17.50
C GLU A 272 0.93 -2.78 -17.39
N LEU A 273 1.45 -2.49 -16.21
CA LEU A 273 2.09 -1.23 -15.84
C LEU A 273 3.61 -1.42 -15.60
N THR A 274 4.01 -2.58 -15.09
CA THR A 274 5.39 -2.86 -14.64
C THR A 274 6.34 -3.24 -15.76
N GLU A 275 5.85 -3.87 -16.84
CA GLU A 275 6.69 -4.36 -17.96
C GLU A 275 7.57 -3.29 -18.63
N GLN A 276 7.14 -2.04 -18.55
CA GLN A 276 7.83 -0.89 -19.14
C GLN A 276 9.06 -0.45 -18.34
N PHE A 277 9.29 -1.04 -17.16
CA PHE A 277 10.32 -0.62 -16.20
C PHE A 277 11.29 -1.75 -15.79
N PRO A 278 11.97 -2.42 -16.72
CA PRO A 278 12.83 -3.57 -16.40
C PRO A 278 14.14 -3.22 -15.66
N LEU A 279 14.46 -1.93 -15.52
CA LEU A 279 15.74 -1.45 -14.97
C LEU A 279 15.60 -0.26 -14.04
N THR A 280 14.64 0.63 -14.28
CA THR A 280 14.43 1.82 -13.45
C THR A 280 13.00 2.30 -13.58
N ALA A 281 12.32 2.54 -12.46
CA ALA A 281 11.00 3.14 -12.42
C ALA A 281 11.08 4.58 -11.90
N ILE A 282 11.26 5.54 -12.82
CA ILE A 282 11.28 6.96 -12.43
C ILE A 282 9.84 7.39 -12.12
N PRO A 283 9.58 8.07 -10.98
CA PRO A 283 8.22 8.44 -10.55
C PRO A 283 7.37 9.17 -11.60
N THR A 284 7.97 10.05 -12.41
CA THR A 284 7.25 10.76 -13.47
C THR A 284 6.85 9.85 -14.62
N ASP A 285 7.65 8.81 -14.90
CA ASP A 285 7.35 7.83 -15.93
C ASP A 285 6.28 6.83 -15.45
N THR A 286 6.24 6.49 -14.16
CA THR A 286 5.17 5.65 -13.60
C THR A 286 3.82 6.36 -13.64
N VAL A 287 3.76 7.67 -13.33
CA VAL A 287 2.55 8.49 -13.53
C VAL A 287 2.13 8.49 -15.00
N ARG A 288 3.08 8.56 -15.94
CA ARG A 288 2.78 8.49 -17.38
C ARG A 288 2.24 7.12 -17.78
N ALA A 289 2.78 6.03 -17.25
CA ALA A 289 2.28 4.68 -17.49
C ALA A 289 0.82 4.53 -17.03
N VAL A 290 0.51 5.00 -15.81
CA VAL A 290 -0.86 5.01 -15.26
C VAL A 290 -1.81 5.84 -16.13
N LYS A 291 -1.35 6.99 -16.62
CA LYS A 291 -2.13 7.82 -17.56
C LYS A 291 -2.38 7.10 -18.89
N ASN A 292 -1.35 6.49 -19.47
CA ASN A 292 -1.44 5.79 -20.76
C ASN A 292 -2.34 4.55 -20.68
N ALA A 293 -2.37 3.87 -19.53
CA ALA A 293 -3.28 2.78 -19.23
C ALA A 293 -4.75 3.23 -19.03
N GLY A 294 -5.03 4.55 -19.13
CA GLY A 294 -6.38 5.09 -19.01
C GLY A 294 -6.96 5.02 -17.59
N LEU A 295 -6.10 4.94 -16.57
CA LEU A 295 -6.53 4.80 -15.18
C LEU A 295 -6.93 6.12 -14.52
N ILE A 296 -6.60 7.28 -15.12
CA ILE A 296 -6.78 8.59 -14.49
C ILE A 296 -8.16 9.16 -14.83
N GLU A 297 -9.00 9.37 -13.82
CA GLU A 297 -10.31 10.03 -13.93
C GLU A 297 -10.16 11.56 -13.89
N ARG A 298 -9.38 12.07 -12.92
CA ARG A 298 -9.21 13.51 -12.66
C ARG A 298 -7.81 13.80 -12.12
N ILE A 299 -7.33 15.01 -12.38
CA ILE A 299 -6.05 15.51 -11.88
C ILE A 299 -6.33 16.75 -11.05
N ASP A 300 -5.92 16.73 -9.79
CA ASP A 300 -6.04 17.83 -8.85
C ASP A 300 -4.62 18.34 -8.49
N TYR A 301 -4.43 19.66 -8.42
CA TYR A 301 -3.16 20.28 -8.06
C TYR A 301 -3.27 20.95 -6.69
N ARG A 302 -2.30 20.69 -5.81
CA ARG A 302 -2.21 21.30 -4.50
C ARG A 302 -0.88 22.06 -4.38
N PRO A 303 -0.91 23.40 -4.30
CA PRO A 303 0.32 24.19 -4.21
C PRO A 303 1.05 23.96 -2.88
N SER A 304 2.37 24.16 -2.90
CA SER A 304 3.17 24.21 -1.69
C SER A 304 2.78 25.38 -0.79
N ARG A 305 3.12 25.29 0.50
CA ARG A 305 2.89 26.38 1.44
C ARG A 305 3.63 27.66 1.04
N GLU A 306 4.84 27.51 0.48
CA GLU A 306 5.60 28.63 -0.09
C GLU A 306 4.82 29.30 -1.23
N LYS A 307 4.31 28.53 -2.20
CA LYS A 307 3.52 29.10 -3.31
C LYS A 307 2.24 29.77 -2.85
N GLU A 308 1.56 29.20 -1.85
CA GLU A 308 0.41 29.85 -1.22
C GLU A 308 0.79 31.20 -0.59
N LEU A 309 1.92 31.26 0.12
CA LEU A 309 2.40 32.49 0.75
C LEU A 309 2.82 33.53 -0.30
N LEU A 310 3.53 33.13 -1.34
CA LEU A 310 3.93 34.01 -2.44
C LEU A 310 2.71 34.57 -3.19
N ALA A 311 1.70 33.74 -3.46
CA ALA A 311 0.46 34.18 -4.10
C ALA A 311 -0.32 35.16 -3.20
N ARG A 312 -0.35 34.93 -1.87
CA ARG A 312 -0.95 35.88 -0.91
C ARG A 312 -0.18 37.18 -0.80
N ALA A 313 1.14 37.14 -1.00
CA ALA A 313 1.99 38.32 -0.98
C ALA A 313 1.98 39.11 -2.30
N GLU A 314 1.60 38.49 -3.42
CA GLU A 314 1.56 39.12 -4.74
C GLU A 314 0.84 40.47 -4.77
N PRO A 315 -0.40 40.63 -4.23
CA PRO A 315 -1.10 41.91 -4.26
C PRO A 315 -0.52 42.97 -3.31
N LEU A 316 0.34 42.58 -2.35
CA LEU A 316 0.88 43.49 -1.35
C LEU A 316 2.00 44.36 -1.93
N ASP A 317 1.99 45.64 -1.58
CA ASP A 317 3.10 46.55 -1.85
C ASP A 317 4.31 46.30 -0.94
N HIS A 318 5.40 47.04 -1.13
CA HIS A 318 6.61 46.86 -0.33
C HIS A 318 6.40 47.11 1.17
N ALA A 319 5.61 48.13 1.52
CA ALA A 319 5.36 48.50 2.91
C ALA A 319 4.49 47.45 3.61
N GLU A 320 3.47 46.95 2.92
CA GLU A 320 2.60 45.87 3.40
C GLU A 320 3.36 44.56 3.60
N ARG A 321 4.27 44.20 2.66
CA ARG A 321 5.13 43.01 2.81
C ARG A 321 6.09 43.13 3.98
N ASP A 322 6.65 44.30 4.22
CA ASP A 322 7.53 44.54 5.37
C ASP A 322 6.77 44.44 6.69
N TRP A 323 5.55 44.97 6.75
CA TRP A 323 4.68 44.80 7.92
C TRP A 323 4.29 43.35 8.14
N ALA A 324 3.93 42.61 7.09
CA ALA A 324 3.59 41.19 7.20
C ALA A 324 4.76 40.36 7.78
N LYS A 325 6.00 40.65 7.38
CA LYS A 325 7.20 39.99 7.95
C LYS A 325 7.39 40.35 9.42
N ARG A 326 7.32 41.65 9.75
CA ARG A 326 7.51 42.13 11.12
C ARG A 326 6.47 41.57 12.08
N LEU A 327 5.21 41.49 11.64
CA LEU A 327 4.13 40.88 12.41
C LEU A 327 4.33 39.38 12.59
N ALA A 328 4.83 38.67 11.58
CA ALA A 328 5.15 37.25 11.71
C ALA A 328 6.24 36.96 12.76
N ASP A 329 7.16 37.92 12.98
CA ASP A 329 8.19 37.83 14.02
C ASP A 329 7.70 38.30 15.39
N ASP A 330 6.79 39.28 15.44
CA ASP A 330 6.25 39.89 16.65
C ASP A 330 4.81 40.41 16.46
N ASP A 331 3.84 39.60 16.92
CA ASP A 331 2.41 39.92 16.86
C ASP A 331 2.04 41.18 17.69
N SER A 332 2.88 41.63 18.64
CA SER A 332 2.60 42.83 19.44
C SER A 332 2.66 44.12 18.61
N LEU A 333 3.25 44.05 17.41
CA LEU A 333 3.32 45.18 16.47
C LEU A 333 1.95 45.54 15.84
N LEU A 334 0.91 44.74 16.06
CA LEU A 334 -0.48 45.07 15.66
C LEU A 334 -0.99 46.38 16.26
N ASP A 335 -0.50 46.75 17.45
CA ASP A 335 -0.87 47.98 18.14
C ASP A 335 0.06 49.16 17.82
N ALA A 336 1.07 48.95 16.97
CA ALA A 336 2.04 50.00 16.64
C ALA A 336 1.33 51.15 15.86
N PRO A 337 1.52 52.42 16.26
CA PRO A 337 0.88 53.56 15.58
C PRO A 337 1.20 53.61 14.08
N ALA A 338 2.39 53.17 13.69
CA ALA A 338 2.82 53.12 12.29
C ALA A 338 2.13 52.00 11.49
N TYR A 339 1.70 50.91 12.12
CA TYR A 339 0.90 49.87 11.48
C TYR A 339 -0.56 50.31 11.38
N GLN A 340 -1.12 50.88 12.45
CA GLN A 340 -2.51 51.37 12.45
C GLN A 340 -2.75 52.55 11.50
N ALA A 341 -1.70 53.28 11.11
CA ALA A 341 -1.76 54.34 10.12
C ALA A 341 -1.68 53.84 8.66
N MET A 342 -1.51 52.52 8.44
CA MET A 342 -1.52 51.94 7.10
C MET A 342 -2.89 52.10 6.42
N PRO A 343 -2.93 52.26 5.09
CA PRO A 343 -4.19 52.24 4.35
C PRO A 343 -4.90 50.91 4.58
N ILE A 344 -6.22 50.97 4.79
CA ILE A 344 -7.06 49.75 4.82
C ILE A 344 -7.33 49.37 3.35
N PRO A 345 -7.17 48.10 2.96
CA PRO A 345 -7.42 47.65 1.59
C PRO A 345 -8.85 47.89 1.09
#